data_AF-A0A261GNL7-F1
#
_entry.id   AF-A0A261GNL7-F1
#
_cell.length_a   1.000
_cell.length_b   1.000
_cell.length_c   1.000
_cell.angle_alpha   90.00
_cell.angle_beta   90.00
_cell.angle_gamma   90.00
#
_symmetry.space_group_name_H-M   'P 1'
#
loop_
_entity.id
_entity.type
_entity.pdbx_description
1 polymer ?
#
loop_
_entity_poly.entity_id
_entity_poly.type
_entity_poly.pdbx_seq_one_letter_code
_entity_poly.pdbx_strand_id
1 'polypeptide(L)'
;MAVLIEALSVVIRCEAIVKKYSGGVNAFMAALPNETLCSDGELACVNFMVPKDVQAYVENLISNGLTFKQSDKAIDIVVVDQMRGMTTDCDWAEIGESDWNSNPNHTIAVCCARPTKVDRIVVPEGWEYEGSLSANCKYVDGKQVPESLKFVRNENGVDVLVDEKTGQEFYVRRG
;
A
#
# COMPACT_ATOMS: atom_id res chain seq x y z
N MET A 1 -11.44 -8.98 -9.25
CA MET A 1 -10.22 -8.20 -9.52
C MET A 1 -9.45 -8.02 -8.22
N ALA A 2 -8.20 -7.57 -8.27
CA ALA A 2 -7.39 -7.27 -7.10
C ALA A 2 -6.53 -6.03 -7.33
N VAL A 3 -6.21 -5.31 -6.25
CA VAL A 3 -5.28 -4.17 -6.24
C VAL A 3 -3.90 -4.62 -5.75
N LEU A 4 -2.84 -4.02 -6.29
CA LEU A 4 -1.47 -4.24 -5.84
C LEU A 4 -1.29 -3.82 -4.38
N ILE A 5 -0.55 -4.63 -3.62
CA ILE A 5 -0.01 -4.29 -2.30
C ILE A 5 1.50 -4.17 -2.41
N GLU A 6 2.03 -3.02 -2.00
CA GLU A 6 3.46 -2.73 -2.11
C GLU A 6 3.93 -1.85 -0.95
N ALA A 7 5.00 -2.29 -0.27
CA ALA A 7 5.46 -1.75 1.01
C ALA A 7 4.32 -1.66 2.05
N LEU A 8 3.79 -0.46 2.28
CA LEU A 8 2.65 -0.22 3.14
C LEU A 8 1.50 0.33 2.30
N SER A 9 0.37 -0.34 2.33
CA SER A 9 -0.78 0.00 1.51
C SER A 9 -1.98 0.37 2.38
N VAL A 10 -2.61 1.50 2.08
CA VAL A 10 -3.91 1.88 2.64
C VAL A 10 -4.99 1.45 1.67
N VAL A 11 -5.73 0.41 2.02
CA VAL A 11 -6.82 -0.17 1.23
C VAL A 11 -8.15 0.35 1.75
N ILE A 12 -8.98 0.87 0.86
CA ILE A 12 -10.21 1.59 1.18
C ILE A 12 -11.36 0.98 0.38
N ARG A 13 -12.52 0.79 1.01
CA ARG A 13 -13.75 0.39 0.29
C ARG A 13 -14.23 1.54 -0.59
N CYS A 14 -14.30 1.34 -1.91
CA CYS A 14 -14.80 2.34 -2.85
C CYS A 14 -16.23 2.80 -2.49
N GLU A 15 -17.07 1.87 -2.05
CA GLU A 15 -18.42 2.17 -1.56
C GLU A 15 -18.43 3.19 -0.42
N ALA A 16 -17.47 3.10 0.50
CA ALA A 16 -17.35 4.04 1.62
C ALA A 16 -16.92 5.42 1.14
N ILE A 17 -16.02 5.51 0.15
CA ILE A 17 -15.64 6.79 -0.48
C ILE A 17 -16.89 7.47 -1.06
N VAL A 18 -17.70 6.72 -1.82
CA VAL A 18 -18.92 7.25 -2.44
C VAL A 18 -19.95 7.72 -1.41
N LYS A 19 -20.14 6.97 -0.32
CA LYS A 19 -21.22 7.21 0.65
C LYS A 19 -20.87 8.16 1.78
N LYS A 20 -19.59 8.20 2.20
CA LYS A 20 -19.18 8.81 3.47
C LYS A 20 -18.12 9.90 3.31
N TYR A 21 -17.29 9.86 2.26
CA TYR A 21 -16.22 10.82 2.11
C TYR A 21 -16.78 12.22 1.85
N SER A 22 -16.33 13.19 2.64
CA SER A 22 -16.76 14.58 2.56
C SER A 22 -16.38 15.18 1.21
N GLY A 23 -17.36 15.64 0.44
CA GLY A 23 -17.16 16.10 -0.94
C GLY A 23 -17.12 14.99 -2.00
N GLY A 24 -17.33 13.74 -1.61
CA GLY A 24 -17.47 12.59 -2.49
C GLY A 24 -16.18 12.21 -3.24
N VAL A 25 -16.33 11.43 -4.32
CA VAL A 25 -15.20 10.87 -5.08
C VAL A 25 -14.26 11.95 -5.62
N ASN A 26 -14.80 13.07 -6.12
CA ASN A 26 -13.96 14.15 -6.67
C ASN A 26 -13.06 14.78 -5.60
N ALA A 27 -13.57 15.00 -4.38
CA ALA A 27 -12.78 15.52 -3.28
C ALA A 27 -11.72 14.50 -2.82
N PHE A 28 -12.08 13.20 -2.78
CA PHE A 28 -11.14 12.13 -2.50
C PHE A 28 -9.98 12.10 -3.50
N MET A 29 -10.28 12.14 -4.80
CA MET A 29 -9.26 12.14 -5.85
C MET A 29 -8.35 13.38 -5.78
N ALA A 30 -8.90 14.54 -5.42
CA ALA A 30 -8.12 15.76 -5.25
C ALA A 30 -7.24 15.77 -3.99
N ALA A 31 -7.53 14.90 -3.02
CA ALA A 31 -6.83 14.80 -1.74
C ALA A 31 -5.81 13.65 -1.69
N LEU A 32 -5.54 12.99 -2.82
CA LEU A 32 -4.55 11.92 -2.89
C LEU A 32 -3.16 12.44 -2.50
N PRO A 33 -2.44 11.75 -1.60
CA PRO A 33 -1.15 12.24 -1.11
C PRO A 33 -0.01 11.98 -2.09
N ASN A 34 -0.22 11.12 -3.09
CA ASN A 34 0.77 10.76 -4.09
C ASN A 34 0.08 10.10 -5.31
N GLU A 35 0.86 9.77 -6.33
CA GLU A 35 0.39 9.21 -7.61
C GLU A 35 0.32 7.67 -7.60
N THR A 36 0.22 7.03 -6.43
CA THR A 36 0.21 5.56 -6.32
C THR A 36 -1.19 4.95 -6.27
N LEU A 37 -2.24 5.75 -6.47
CA LEU A 37 -3.60 5.23 -6.45
C LEU A 37 -3.78 4.16 -7.53
N CYS A 38 -4.31 3.01 -7.13
CA CYS A 38 -4.94 2.05 -8.03
C CYS A 38 -6.29 1.60 -7.47
N SER A 39 -7.23 1.24 -8.35
CA SER A 39 -8.55 0.78 -7.93
C SER A 39 -9.12 -0.23 -8.91
N ASP A 40 -9.76 -1.26 -8.36
CA ASP A 40 -10.49 -2.26 -9.12
C ASP A 40 -12.02 -2.03 -9.16
N GLY A 41 -12.46 -0.88 -8.64
CA GLY A 41 -13.88 -0.51 -8.52
C GLY A 41 -14.54 -0.94 -7.22
N GLU A 42 -14.00 -1.95 -6.52
CA GLU A 42 -14.47 -2.36 -5.19
C GLU A 42 -13.56 -1.81 -4.10
N LEU A 43 -12.26 -1.86 -4.35
CA LEU A 43 -11.18 -1.37 -3.50
C LEU A 43 -10.41 -0.25 -4.20
N ALA A 44 -9.99 0.73 -3.40
CA ALA A 44 -8.97 1.70 -3.76
C ALA A 44 -7.74 1.46 -2.88
N CYS A 45 -6.55 1.53 -3.45
CA CYS A 45 -5.29 1.29 -2.76
C CYS A 45 -4.31 2.42 -3.03
N VAL A 46 -3.68 2.94 -1.97
CA VAL A 46 -2.61 3.94 -2.04
C VAL A 46 -1.41 3.41 -1.26
N ASN A 47 -0.23 3.45 -1.88
CA ASN A 47 1.01 2.86 -1.35
C ASN A 47 1.91 3.93 -0.72
N PHE A 48 2.67 3.50 0.30
CA PHE A 48 3.54 4.32 1.12
C PHE A 48 4.80 3.55 1.50
N MET A 49 5.90 4.28 1.67
CA MET A 49 7.19 3.70 2.08
C MET A 49 7.36 3.68 3.60
N VAL A 50 6.72 4.59 4.33
CA VAL A 50 6.94 4.76 5.77
C VAL A 50 5.64 4.81 6.58
N PRO A 51 5.62 4.26 7.81
CA PRO A 51 4.41 4.21 8.64
C PRO A 51 3.84 5.59 9.01
N LYS A 52 4.70 6.62 9.08
CA LYS A 52 4.27 7.97 9.43
C LYS A 52 3.32 8.56 8.38
N ASP A 53 3.58 8.30 7.10
CA ASP A 53 2.76 8.83 6.00
C ASP A 53 1.43 8.06 5.91
N VAL A 54 1.48 6.75 6.18
CA VAL A 54 0.27 5.91 6.36
C VAL A 54 -0.61 6.48 7.46
N GLN A 55 -0.03 6.77 8.63
CA GLN A 55 -0.77 7.33 9.76
C GLN A 55 -1.43 8.67 9.38
N ALA A 56 -0.66 9.59 8.79
CA ALA A 56 -1.17 10.90 8.38
C ALA A 56 -2.31 10.77 7.35
N TYR A 57 -2.19 9.84 6.40
CA TYR A 57 -3.23 9.61 5.40
C TYR A 57 -4.48 8.98 6.02
N VAL A 58 -4.34 7.99 6.90
CA VAL A 58 -5.48 7.39 7.62
C VAL A 58 -6.20 8.44 8.47
N GLU A 59 -5.48 9.30 9.18
CA GLU A 59 -6.05 10.41 9.94
C GLU A 59 -6.81 11.39 9.03
N ASN A 60 -6.27 11.71 7.86
CA ASN A 60 -6.95 12.53 6.85
C ASN A 60 -8.26 11.86 6.38
N LEU A 61 -8.24 10.57 6.04
CA LEU A 61 -9.43 9.84 5.62
C LEU A 61 -10.51 9.83 6.72
N ILE A 62 -10.10 9.65 7.98
CA ILE A 62 -11.01 9.71 9.14
C ILE A 62 -11.62 11.10 9.28
N SER A 63 -10.80 12.15 9.18
CA SER A 63 -11.28 13.54 9.27
C SER A 63 -12.29 13.90 8.16
N ASN A 64 -12.25 13.16 7.04
CA ASN A 64 -13.17 13.30 5.91
C ASN A 64 -14.36 12.33 5.96
N GLY A 65 -14.56 11.59 7.06
CA GLY A 65 -15.78 10.82 7.31
C GLY A 65 -15.66 9.31 7.13
N LEU A 66 -14.48 8.78 6.78
CA LEU A 66 -14.26 7.33 6.76
C LEU A 66 -13.97 6.79 8.16
N THR A 67 -14.22 5.49 8.37
CA THR A 67 -13.93 4.80 9.62
C THR A 67 -12.80 3.80 9.43
N PHE A 68 -11.70 3.94 10.18
CA PHE A 68 -10.61 2.96 10.13
C PHE A 68 -11.02 1.63 10.77
N LYS A 69 -11.27 1.63 12.09
CA LYS A 69 -11.68 0.41 12.80
C LYS A 69 -12.71 0.67 13.91
N GLN A 70 -13.51 -0.34 14.21
CA GLN A 70 -14.42 -0.40 15.35
C GLN A 70 -14.30 -1.77 16.00
N SER A 71 -14.15 -1.83 17.33
CA SER A 71 -13.96 -3.09 18.07
C SER A 71 -12.88 -3.99 17.46
N ASP A 72 -11.73 -3.37 17.12
CA ASP A 72 -10.57 -3.99 16.47
C ASP A 72 -10.80 -4.63 15.09
N LYS A 73 -11.96 -4.37 14.47
CA LYS A 73 -12.25 -4.75 13.08
C LYS A 73 -12.20 -3.55 12.12
N ALA A 74 -11.57 -3.73 10.97
CA ALA A 74 -11.51 -2.76 9.89
C ALA A 74 -12.92 -2.49 9.32
N ILE A 75 -13.28 -1.22 9.15
CA ILE A 75 -14.63 -0.81 8.69
C ILE A 75 -14.60 -0.34 7.24
N ASP A 76 -14.00 0.82 6.97
CA ASP A 76 -13.89 1.39 5.62
C ASP A 76 -12.46 1.29 5.09
N ILE A 77 -11.48 1.17 5.99
CA ILE A 77 -10.05 1.23 5.70
C ILE A 77 -9.35 0.06 6.39
N VAL A 78 -8.42 -0.60 5.70
CA VAL A 78 -7.44 -1.52 6.29
C VAL A 78 -6.04 -1.13 5.83
N VAL A 79 -5.07 -1.15 6.74
CA VAL A 79 -3.66 -0.99 6.39
C VAL A 79 -3.07 -2.38 6.18
N VAL A 80 -2.31 -2.52 5.11
CA VAL A 80 -1.67 -3.77 4.72
C VAL A 80 -0.17 -3.53 4.62
N ASP A 81 0.59 -4.30 5.38
CA ASP A 81 2.03 -4.41 5.22
C ASP A 81 2.28 -5.57 4.24
N GLN A 82 3.01 -5.31 3.16
CA GLN A 82 3.28 -6.30 2.12
C GLN A 82 3.88 -7.60 2.69
N MET A 83 4.67 -7.51 3.76
CA MET A 83 5.36 -8.65 4.38
C MET A 83 4.58 -9.27 5.54
N ARG A 84 3.84 -8.45 6.30
CA ARG A 84 3.16 -8.88 7.53
C ARG A 84 1.65 -9.10 7.36
N GLY A 85 1.11 -8.72 6.21
CA GLY A 85 -0.32 -8.79 5.92
C GLY A 85 -1.10 -7.63 6.54
N MET A 86 -2.40 -7.86 6.77
CA MET A 86 -3.30 -6.84 7.32
C MET A 86 -2.96 -6.53 8.77
N THR A 87 -2.95 -5.24 9.13
CA THR A 87 -2.67 -4.79 10.50
C THR A 87 -3.88 -4.88 11.43
N THR A 88 -5.06 -5.13 10.88
CA THR A 88 -6.34 -5.12 11.56
C THR A 88 -7.22 -6.22 10.96
N ASP A 89 -7.99 -6.91 11.80
CA ASP A 89 -8.94 -7.93 11.34
C ASP A 89 -9.93 -7.33 10.34
N CYS A 90 -10.11 -7.99 9.19
CA CYS A 90 -10.90 -7.48 8.09
C CYS A 90 -11.78 -8.57 7.48
N ASP A 91 -13.09 -8.37 7.52
CA ASP A 91 -14.07 -9.33 6.99
C ASP A 91 -14.42 -9.06 5.51
N TRP A 92 -14.03 -7.92 4.96
CA TRP A 92 -14.43 -7.48 3.62
C TRP A 92 -13.31 -7.53 2.59
N ALA A 93 -12.07 -7.77 3.01
CA ALA A 93 -10.92 -7.92 2.11
C ALA A 93 -10.14 -9.21 2.43
N GLU A 94 -9.37 -9.65 1.44
CA GLU A 94 -8.42 -10.75 1.55
C GLU A 94 -7.08 -10.34 0.91
N ILE A 95 -5.97 -10.74 1.53
CA ILE A 95 -4.62 -10.59 0.98
C ILE A 95 -4.14 -11.94 0.44
N GLY A 96 -3.41 -11.91 -0.66
CA GLY A 96 -2.74 -13.08 -1.21
C GLY A 96 -1.59 -12.70 -2.12
N GLU A 97 -1.07 -13.69 -2.81
CA GLU A 97 -0.02 -13.54 -3.81
C GLU A 97 -0.53 -13.92 -5.19
N SER A 98 0.06 -13.34 -6.23
CA SER A 98 -0.24 -13.67 -7.62
C SER A 98 0.97 -13.50 -8.53
N ASP A 99 1.00 -14.26 -9.61
CA ASP A 99 2.04 -14.18 -10.64
C ASP A 99 1.78 -13.00 -11.57
N TRP A 100 2.67 -12.02 -11.58
CA TRP A 100 2.60 -10.90 -12.49
C TRP A 100 2.82 -11.35 -13.94
N ASN A 101 1.90 -10.97 -14.83
CA ASN A 101 1.91 -11.37 -16.25
C ASN A 101 2.08 -12.88 -16.48
N SER A 102 1.52 -13.71 -15.58
CA SER A 102 1.64 -15.17 -15.64
C SER A 102 3.09 -15.69 -15.59
N ASN A 103 4.01 -14.89 -15.05
CA ASN A 103 5.38 -15.32 -14.81
C ASN A 103 5.53 -15.75 -13.33
N PRO A 104 5.75 -17.04 -13.04
CA PRO A 104 5.86 -17.56 -11.69
C PRO A 104 7.10 -17.08 -10.93
N ASN A 105 8.05 -16.44 -11.61
CA ASN A 105 9.19 -15.80 -10.95
C ASN A 105 8.90 -14.36 -10.53
N HIS A 106 7.76 -13.79 -10.97
CA HIS A 106 7.38 -12.42 -10.70
C HIS A 106 6.17 -12.38 -9.76
N THR A 107 6.35 -12.86 -8.53
CA THR A 107 5.29 -12.88 -7.52
C THR A 107 5.06 -11.47 -6.96
N ILE A 108 3.79 -11.07 -6.84
CA ILE A 108 3.37 -9.81 -6.25
C ILE A 108 2.31 -10.04 -5.17
N ALA A 109 2.29 -9.18 -4.16
CA ALA A 109 1.23 -9.17 -3.15
C ALA A 109 0.01 -8.41 -3.68
N VAL A 110 -1.18 -8.93 -3.42
CA VAL A 110 -2.44 -8.35 -3.91
C VAL A 110 -3.52 -8.41 -2.83
N CYS A 111 -4.48 -7.49 -2.92
CA CYS A 111 -5.66 -7.47 -2.07
C CYS A 111 -6.94 -7.41 -2.91
N CYS A 112 -7.98 -8.13 -2.50
CA CYS A 112 -9.26 -8.16 -3.20
C CYS A 112 -10.43 -8.12 -2.21
N ALA A 113 -11.59 -7.64 -2.68
CA ALA A 113 -12.81 -7.67 -1.90
C ALA A 113 -13.35 -9.11 -1.78
N ARG A 114 -13.99 -9.41 -0.65
CA ARG A 114 -14.73 -10.68 -0.46
C ARG A 114 -16.17 -10.56 -0.98
N PRO A 115 -16.72 -11.62 -1.61
CA PRO A 115 -16.10 -12.92 -1.91
C PRO A 115 -15.12 -12.87 -3.09
N THR A 116 -14.05 -13.64 -2.97
CA THR A 116 -12.85 -13.57 -3.80
C THR A 116 -13.06 -14.09 -5.23
N LYS A 117 -12.83 -13.23 -6.23
CA LYS A 117 -12.62 -13.63 -7.63
C LYS A 117 -11.51 -12.76 -8.24
N VAL A 118 -10.28 -13.26 -8.21
CA VAL A 118 -9.14 -12.58 -8.84
C VAL A 118 -8.94 -13.14 -10.23
N ASP A 119 -9.32 -12.36 -11.24
CA ASP A 119 -9.10 -12.63 -12.67
C ASP A 119 -8.17 -11.60 -13.32
N ARG A 120 -8.00 -10.45 -12.67
CA ARG A 120 -7.15 -9.35 -13.10
C ARG A 120 -6.60 -8.59 -11.91
N ILE A 121 -5.37 -8.10 -12.05
CA ILE A 121 -4.66 -7.27 -11.08
C ILE A 121 -4.61 -5.83 -11.62
N VAL A 122 -4.87 -4.87 -10.75
CA VAL A 122 -4.75 -3.44 -11.03
C VAL A 122 -3.54 -2.90 -10.27
N VAL A 123 -2.68 -2.20 -10.98
CA VAL A 123 -1.46 -1.56 -10.46
C VAL A 123 -1.56 -0.05 -10.66
N PRO A 124 -0.76 0.77 -9.95
CA PRO A 124 -0.68 2.20 -10.20
C PRO A 124 -0.25 2.51 -11.64
N GLU A 125 -0.62 3.70 -12.13
CA GLU A 125 -0.20 4.13 -13.47
C GLU A 125 1.34 4.20 -13.55
N GLY A 126 1.91 3.65 -14.63
CA GLY A 126 3.36 3.62 -14.84
C GLY A 126 4.13 2.63 -13.95
N TRP A 127 3.45 1.79 -13.17
CA TRP A 127 4.11 0.75 -12.38
C TRP A 127 4.65 -0.37 -13.27
N GLU A 128 5.90 -0.77 -13.02
CA GLU A 128 6.60 -1.87 -13.71
C GLU A 128 7.27 -2.79 -12.69
N TYR A 129 7.29 -4.10 -12.96
CA TYR A 129 7.80 -5.09 -12.01
C TYR A 129 9.30 -4.89 -11.74
N GLU A 130 10.12 -4.71 -12.77
CA GLU A 130 11.58 -4.71 -12.71
C GLU A 130 12.17 -3.60 -11.82
N GLY A 131 11.42 -2.50 -11.61
CA GLY A 131 11.78 -1.41 -10.69
C GLY A 131 11.03 -1.42 -9.35
N SER A 132 10.10 -2.37 -9.17
CA SER A 132 9.19 -2.43 -8.03
C SER A 132 9.86 -2.94 -6.75
N LEU A 133 9.25 -2.69 -5.60
CA LEU A 133 9.65 -3.35 -4.36
C LEU A 133 9.31 -4.83 -4.41
N SER A 134 8.31 -5.23 -5.18
CA SER A 134 8.02 -6.66 -5.38
C SER A 134 9.16 -7.43 -6.05
N ALA A 135 9.94 -6.78 -6.93
CA ALA A 135 11.14 -7.38 -7.52
C ALA A 135 12.39 -7.23 -6.64
N ASN A 136 12.51 -6.11 -5.93
CA ASN A 136 13.74 -5.70 -5.25
C ASN A 136 13.76 -6.01 -3.74
N CYS A 137 12.61 -6.06 -3.08
CA CYS A 137 12.48 -6.60 -1.72
C CYS A 137 12.53 -8.13 -1.76
N LYS A 138 13.71 -8.67 -2.04
CA LYS A 138 14.03 -10.03 -1.61
C LYS A 138 14.02 -10.03 -0.08
N TYR A 139 12.90 -10.48 0.48
CA TYR A 139 12.71 -10.94 1.87
C TYR A 139 13.92 -10.72 2.80
N VAL A 140 13.82 -9.75 3.71
CA VAL A 140 14.59 -9.72 4.96
C VAL A 140 13.59 -9.89 6.09
N ASP A 141 13.64 -11.04 6.76
CA ASP A 141 12.80 -11.40 7.90
C ASP A 141 12.69 -10.21 8.88
N GLY A 142 11.45 -9.88 9.28
CA GLY A 142 11.00 -8.60 9.86
C GLY A 142 11.53 -8.25 11.26
N LYS A 143 12.67 -8.83 11.65
CA LYS A 143 13.48 -8.47 12.83
C LYS A 143 14.66 -7.53 12.50
N GLN A 144 14.84 -7.12 11.25
CA GLN A 144 15.99 -6.32 10.81
C GLN A 144 15.59 -5.16 9.88
N VAL A 145 14.73 -4.24 10.33
CA VAL A 145 14.93 -2.85 9.87
C VAL A 145 16.13 -2.35 10.65
N PRO A 146 17.29 -2.10 10.01
CA PRO A 146 18.48 -1.73 10.75
C PRO A 146 18.24 -0.37 11.43
N GLU A 147 18.41 -0.27 12.75
CA GLU A 147 18.41 1.03 13.43
C GLU A 147 19.53 1.96 12.90
N SER A 148 20.49 1.39 12.16
CA SER A 148 21.64 2.04 11.52
C SER A 148 21.36 2.60 10.12
N LEU A 149 20.10 2.77 9.72
CA LEU A 149 19.79 3.44 8.45
C LEU A 149 20.21 4.91 8.50
N LYS A 150 21.14 5.29 7.62
CA LYS A 150 21.63 6.65 7.49
C LYS A 150 21.31 7.21 6.13
N PHE A 151 20.83 8.44 6.11
CA PHE A 151 20.62 9.16 4.87
C PHE A 151 21.96 9.39 4.14
N VAL A 152 22.00 9.03 2.86
CA VAL A 152 23.16 9.21 2.00
C VAL A 152 22.92 10.33 1.01
N ARG A 153 21.82 10.27 0.26
CA ARG A 153 21.54 11.21 -0.83
C ARG A 153 20.05 11.26 -1.16
N ASN A 154 19.63 12.32 -1.85
CA ASN A 154 18.33 12.38 -2.51
C ASN A 154 18.56 12.31 -4.02
N GLU A 155 17.85 11.40 -4.68
CA GLU A 155 17.86 11.23 -6.14
C GLU A 155 16.42 11.35 -6.65
N ASN A 156 16.14 12.41 -7.41
CA ASN A 156 14.83 12.64 -8.04
C ASN A 156 13.63 12.58 -7.06
N GLY A 157 13.79 13.10 -5.83
CA GLY A 157 12.74 13.07 -4.81
C GLY A 157 12.65 11.74 -4.04
N VAL A 158 13.62 10.85 -4.22
CA VAL A 158 13.77 9.61 -3.46
C VAL A 158 15.00 9.72 -2.57
N ASP A 159 14.81 9.59 -1.26
CA ASP A 159 15.90 9.51 -0.30
C ASP A 159 16.53 8.12 -0.34
N VAL A 160 17.82 8.06 -0.62
CA VAL A 160 18.63 6.86 -0.52
C VAL A 160 19.23 6.80 0.88
N LEU A 161 18.80 5.81 1.65
CA LEU A 161 19.35 5.47 2.96
C LEU A 161 20.28 4.27 2.79
N VAL A 162 21.34 4.21 3.58
CA VAL A 162 22.22 3.03 3.64
C VAL A 162 22.22 2.49 5.04
N ASP A 163 22.10 1.18 5.18
CA ASP A 163 22.44 0.52 6.43
C ASP A 163 23.95 0.50 6.61
N GLU A 164 24.47 1.26 7.57
CA GLU A 164 25.91 1.35 7.83
C GLU A 164 26.54 -0.01 8.21
N LYS A 165 25.75 -1.02 8.62
CA LYS A 165 26.25 -2.35 8.98
C LYS A 165 26.45 -3.27 7.78
N THR A 166 25.60 -3.17 6.77
CA THR A 166 25.59 -4.09 5.63
C THR A 166 26.00 -3.43 4.32
N GLY A 167 25.97 -2.10 4.26
CA GLY A 167 26.19 -1.33 3.04
C GLY A 167 25.02 -1.38 2.05
N GLN A 168 23.88 -1.98 2.43
CA GLN A 168 22.71 -2.09 1.57
C GLN A 168 21.99 -0.73 1.45
N GLU A 169 21.65 -0.35 0.21
CA GLU A 169 20.86 0.86 -0.08
C GLU A 169 19.36 0.57 0.03
N PHE A 170 18.63 1.53 0.59
CA PHE A 170 17.18 1.56 0.73
C PHE A 170 16.68 2.86 0.10
N TYR A 171 15.67 2.76 -0.76
CA TYR A 171 15.15 3.91 -1.52
C TYR A 171 13.79 4.30 -0.96
N VAL A 172 13.67 5.51 -0.43
CA VAL A 172 12.49 6.01 0.29
C VAL A 172 11.98 7.27 -0.40
N ARG A 173 10.86 7.19 -1.12
CA ARG A 173 10.17 8.37 -1.64
C ARG A 173 9.40 9.03 -0.50
N ARG A 174 9.69 10.30 -0.20
CA ARG A 174 8.96 11.09 0.81
C ARG A 174 7.90 11.93 0.11
N GLY A 175 6.64 11.79 0.52
CA GLY A 175 5.49 12.57 0.07
C GLY A 175 4.97 13.46 1.17
#